data_AF-A0A7U4SW29-F1
#
_entry.id   AF-A0A7U4SW29-F1
#
_cell.length_a   1.000
_cell.length_b   1.000
_cell.length_c   1.000
_cell.angle_alpha   90.00
_cell.angle_beta   90.00
_cell.angle_gamma   90.00
#
_symmetry.space_group_name_H-M   'P 1'
#
loop_
_entity.id
_entity.type
_entity.pdbx_description
1 polymer ?
#
loop_
_entity_poly.entity_id
_entity_poly.type
_entity_poly.pdbx_seq_one_letter_code
_entity_poly.pdbx_strand_id
1 'polypeptide(L)'
;MSVRLDDARDVRDEDRLDAAKLDAYLKPRVPGLSGEPRIRQFHGGASNLTYLIGYGDREMVLRRPPAGAKAGTAHDMLREAAVMAALAPDYRHVPAILARCDDPAVLGSEFYVMERIAGVILRRELPAELKLDRAGVRKLCERFVDRLIELHAIDASRPEIAALGKGEGYVARQLSGWGERWRKALTDGTNPCDDVLAWLERHRPAGERRICVIHNDYRFDNVVLDPADPLSIVGVLDWEMATLGDPLMDLGGSLAYWAQADDDPAFVAMRRQPTHADGMMTRRELIEYYGARTGLDIGGFVFYEVFGLFRLMVIAQQIYRRFVLGHTTNAQFAGLGAVVRYLGERCRRVIEAAGGAR
;
A
#
# COMPACT_ATOMS: atom_id res chain seq x y z
N MET A 1 -5.49 21.12 20.57
CA MET A 1 -5.70 21.08 19.10
C MET A 1 -6.05 19.64 18.74
N SER A 2 -7.12 19.42 17.98
CA SER A 2 -7.54 18.08 17.56
C SER A 2 -6.56 17.51 16.54
N VAL A 3 -6.37 16.19 16.53
CA VAL A 3 -5.58 15.51 15.50
C VAL A 3 -6.21 15.80 14.13
N ARG A 4 -5.40 16.22 13.15
CA ARG A 4 -5.89 16.48 11.79
C ARG A 4 -6.25 15.16 11.11
N LEU A 5 -7.51 15.04 10.70
CA LEU A 5 -7.96 13.98 9.80
C LEU A 5 -7.50 14.30 8.38
N ASP A 6 -7.48 13.30 7.50
CA ASP A 6 -7.22 13.55 6.09
C ASP A 6 -8.41 14.31 5.47
N ASP A 7 -8.14 15.50 4.92
CA ASP A 7 -9.18 16.44 4.50
C ASP A 7 -9.34 16.42 2.97
N ALA A 8 -10.57 16.10 2.54
CA ALA A 8 -10.98 16.25 1.15
C ALA A 8 -11.21 17.74 0.80
N ARG A 9 -10.81 18.12 -0.41
CA ARG A 9 -10.89 19.48 -0.95
C ARG A 9 -11.88 19.56 -2.11
N ASP A 10 -12.04 20.75 -2.67
CA ASP A 10 -12.81 20.93 -3.90
C ASP A 10 -12.25 20.04 -5.02
N VAL A 11 -13.17 19.49 -5.81
CA VAL A 11 -12.84 18.59 -6.91
C VAL A 11 -12.18 19.40 -8.02
N ARG A 12 -11.07 18.89 -8.56
CA ARG A 12 -10.41 19.49 -9.73
C ARG A 12 -11.35 19.46 -10.93
N ASP A 13 -11.30 20.49 -11.76
CA ASP A 13 -12.26 20.63 -12.86
C ASP A 13 -12.21 19.46 -13.85
N GLU A 14 -11.01 18.93 -14.12
CA GLU A 14 -10.79 17.76 -14.98
C GLU A 14 -11.32 16.43 -14.40
N ASP A 15 -11.60 16.39 -13.09
CA ASP A 15 -11.99 15.20 -12.33
C ASP A 15 -13.43 15.28 -11.81
N ARG A 16 -14.23 16.26 -12.26
CA ARG A 16 -15.61 16.46 -11.81
C ARG A 16 -16.48 15.25 -12.14
N LEU A 17 -17.35 14.92 -11.17
CA LEU A 17 -18.37 13.88 -11.33
C LEU A 17 -19.72 14.52 -11.64
N ASP A 18 -20.53 13.86 -12.47
CA ASP A 18 -21.93 14.20 -12.67
C ASP A 18 -22.73 13.83 -11.41
N ALA A 19 -23.03 14.84 -10.59
CA ALA A 19 -23.71 14.66 -9.31
C ALA A 19 -25.11 14.06 -9.45
N ALA A 20 -25.84 14.40 -10.53
CA ALA A 20 -27.19 13.89 -10.75
C ALA A 20 -27.17 12.40 -11.13
N LYS A 21 -26.22 11.99 -11.99
CA LYS A 21 -26.04 10.57 -12.31
C LYS A 21 -25.56 9.76 -11.11
N LEU A 22 -24.61 10.29 -10.35
CA LEU A 22 -24.15 9.66 -9.10
C LEU A 22 -25.33 9.46 -8.13
N ASP A 23 -26.16 10.48 -7.97
CA ASP A 23 -27.30 10.46 -7.08
C ASP A 23 -28.35 9.42 -7.47
N ALA A 24 -28.75 9.43 -8.75
CA ALA A 24 -29.68 8.45 -9.31
C ALA A 24 -29.14 7.01 -9.17
N TYR A 25 -27.82 6.83 -9.22
CA TYR A 25 -27.19 5.53 -9.06
C TYR A 25 -27.15 5.06 -7.59
N LEU A 26 -26.80 5.93 -6.65
CA LEU A 26 -26.55 5.56 -5.26
C LEU A 26 -27.82 5.41 -4.42
N LYS A 27 -28.81 6.30 -4.55
CA LYS A 27 -30.02 6.29 -3.70
C LYS A 27 -30.76 4.94 -3.69
N PRO A 28 -30.91 4.21 -4.82
CA PRO A 28 -31.55 2.90 -4.81
C PRO A 28 -30.70 1.79 -4.18
N ARG A 29 -29.38 1.99 -4.02
CA ARG A 29 -28.41 0.95 -3.63
C ARG A 29 -27.89 1.08 -2.21
N VAL A 30 -27.82 2.32 -1.71
CA VAL A 30 -27.33 2.61 -0.37
C VAL A 30 -28.50 3.13 0.46
N PRO A 31 -28.98 2.36 1.46
CA PRO A 31 -30.10 2.78 2.30
C PRO A 31 -29.80 4.08 3.07
N GLY A 32 -30.83 4.90 3.26
CA GLY A 32 -30.77 6.10 4.11
C GLY A 32 -30.17 7.35 3.46
N LEU A 33 -29.84 7.31 2.16
CA LEU A 33 -29.41 8.52 1.44
C LEU A 33 -30.59 9.46 1.17
N SER A 34 -30.42 10.74 1.51
CA SER A 34 -31.41 11.80 1.26
C SER A 34 -30.73 13.13 0.93
N GLY A 35 -31.42 14.02 0.21
CA GLY A 35 -30.86 15.28 -0.30
C GLY A 35 -30.00 15.09 -1.55
N GLU A 36 -29.10 16.04 -1.81
CA GLU A 36 -28.14 16.02 -2.93
C GLU A 36 -26.73 15.64 -2.45
N PRO A 37 -25.94 14.94 -3.27
CA PRO A 37 -24.57 14.57 -2.91
C PRO A 37 -23.65 15.80 -2.86
N ARG A 38 -22.91 15.93 -1.76
CA ARG A 38 -21.73 16.80 -1.69
C ARG A 38 -20.50 16.01 -2.09
N ILE A 39 -19.77 16.46 -3.09
CA ILE A 39 -18.61 15.75 -3.65
C ILE A 39 -17.34 16.55 -3.37
N ARG A 40 -16.37 15.93 -2.70
CA ARG A 40 -15.02 16.46 -2.48
C ARG A 40 -13.99 15.42 -2.93
N GLN A 41 -12.75 15.84 -3.17
CA GLN A 41 -11.67 14.99 -3.66
C GLN A 41 -10.52 14.92 -2.65
N PHE A 42 -10.00 13.71 -2.40
CA PHE A 42 -8.76 13.53 -1.65
C PHE A 42 -7.55 13.72 -2.58
N HIS A 43 -6.48 14.33 -2.06
CA HIS A 43 -5.21 14.47 -2.80
C HIS A 43 -4.34 13.20 -2.77
N GLY A 44 -4.63 12.27 -1.85
CA GLY A 44 -3.94 10.99 -1.75
C GLY A 44 -4.52 9.96 -2.73
N GLY A 45 -3.65 9.26 -3.46
CA GLY A 45 -4.03 8.26 -4.48
C GLY A 45 -3.45 8.58 -5.85
N ALA A 46 -2.15 8.33 -6.04
CA ALA A 46 -1.49 8.62 -7.31
C ALA A 46 -1.95 7.70 -8.47
N SER A 47 -2.50 6.53 -8.15
CA SER A 47 -3.01 5.55 -9.11
C SER A 47 -4.48 5.79 -9.46
N ASN A 48 -5.34 6.02 -8.46
CA ASN A 48 -6.80 6.12 -8.62
C ASN A 48 -7.38 7.33 -7.89
N LEU A 49 -8.40 7.94 -8.48
CA LEU A 49 -9.07 9.10 -7.92
C LEU A 49 -9.99 8.67 -6.77
N THR A 50 -9.87 9.37 -5.64
CA THR A 50 -10.61 9.07 -4.42
C THR A 50 -11.44 10.29 -4.02
N TYR A 51 -12.74 10.08 -3.84
CA TYR A 51 -13.71 11.14 -3.55
C TYR A 51 -14.43 10.88 -2.24
N LEU A 52 -14.69 11.95 -1.50
CA LEU A 52 -15.61 11.95 -0.38
C LEU A 52 -17.01 12.32 -0.89
N ILE A 53 -17.96 11.41 -0.69
CA ILE A 53 -19.37 11.60 -1.05
C ILE A 53 -20.18 11.76 0.23
N GLY A 54 -20.82 12.92 0.40
CA GLY A 54 -21.64 13.26 1.57
C GLY A 54 -23.12 13.38 1.24
N TYR A 55 -23.97 12.81 2.09
CA TYR A 55 -25.43 12.93 2.09
C TYR A 55 -25.91 13.26 3.51
N GLY A 56 -26.24 14.52 3.78
CA GLY A 56 -26.49 14.95 5.18
C GLY A 56 -25.27 14.66 6.06
N ASP A 57 -25.43 13.86 7.11
CA ASP A 57 -24.36 13.42 8.02
C ASP A 57 -23.69 12.11 7.58
N ARG A 58 -24.20 11.44 6.53
CA ARG A 58 -23.61 10.22 6.01
C ARG A 58 -22.47 10.55 5.06
N GLU A 59 -21.30 9.97 5.31
CA GLU A 59 -20.13 10.10 4.44
C GLU A 59 -19.64 8.73 3.95
N MET A 60 -19.21 8.70 2.69
CA MET A 60 -18.72 7.51 1.99
C MET A 60 -17.55 7.87 1.11
N VAL A 61 -16.79 6.87 0.67
CA VAL A 61 -15.66 7.07 -0.25
C VAL A 61 -15.97 6.42 -1.58
N LEU A 62 -15.82 7.17 -2.67
CA LEU A 62 -15.88 6.66 -4.04
C LEU A 62 -14.46 6.56 -4.61
N ARG A 63 -14.13 5.43 -5.24
CA ARG A 63 -12.87 5.25 -5.97
C ARG A 63 -13.12 4.87 -7.41
N ARG A 64 -12.36 5.49 -8.31
CA ARG A 64 -12.41 5.27 -9.77
C ARG A 64 -11.05 5.50 -10.41
N PRO A 65 -10.77 4.94 -11.60
CA PRO A 65 -9.56 5.28 -12.33
C PRO A 65 -9.61 6.72 -12.86
N PRO A 66 -8.45 7.34 -13.13
CA PRO A 66 -8.36 8.59 -13.87
C PRO A 66 -8.90 8.45 -15.30
N ALA A 67 -9.39 9.54 -15.89
CA ALA A 67 -9.85 9.54 -17.27
C ALA A 67 -8.73 9.07 -18.23
N GLY A 68 -9.07 8.17 -19.15
CA GLY A 68 -8.13 7.62 -20.14
C GLY A 68 -7.11 6.62 -19.59
N ALA A 69 -7.17 6.27 -18.30
CA ALA A 69 -6.38 5.17 -17.76
C ALA A 69 -6.76 3.86 -18.44
N LYS A 70 -5.76 3.11 -18.91
CA LYS A 70 -6.00 1.77 -19.49
C LYS A 70 -6.29 0.78 -18.38
N ALA A 71 -7.22 -0.15 -18.63
CA ALA A 71 -7.46 -1.28 -17.74
C ALA A 71 -6.17 -2.09 -17.55
N GLY A 72 -5.59 -1.97 -16.36
CA GLY A 72 -4.48 -2.76 -15.85
C GLY A 72 -4.78 -3.08 -14.40
N THR A 73 -4.04 -4.00 -13.78
CA THR A 73 -4.37 -4.50 -12.43
C THR A 73 -4.50 -3.39 -11.37
N ALA A 74 -3.73 -2.30 -11.49
CA ALA A 74 -3.80 -1.16 -10.59
C ALA A 74 -5.01 -0.22 -10.85
N HIS A 75 -5.78 -0.41 -11.92
CA HIS A 75 -6.96 0.39 -12.25
C HIS A 75 -8.25 -0.45 -12.25
N ASP A 76 -8.16 -1.73 -11.85
CA ASP A 76 -9.27 -2.66 -11.77
C ASP A 76 -10.04 -2.45 -10.46
N MET A 77 -10.97 -1.50 -10.48
CA MET A 77 -11.77 -1.09 -9.32
C MET A 77 -12.70 -2.20 -8.84
N LEU A 78 -13.23 -3.00 -9.76
CA LEU A 78 -14.15 -4.07 -9.41
C LEU A 78 -13.44 -5.23 -8.73
N ARG A 79 -12.22 -5.55 -9.15
CA ARG A 79 -11.36 -6.49 -8.45
C ARG A 79 -11.02 -6.01 -7.04
N GLU A 80 -10.64 -4.75 -6.89
CA GLU A 80 -10.35 -4.20 -5.56
C GLU A 80 -11.57 -4.29 -4.63
N ALA A 81 -12.75 -3.90 -5.11
CA ALA A 81 -13.99 -4.04 -4.36
C ALA A 81 -14.33 -5.51 -4.04
N ALA A 82 -14.06 -6.44 -4.97
CA ALA A 82 -14.27 -7.87 -4.73
C ALA A 82 -13.33 -8.42 -3.65
N VAL A 83 -12.06 -8.02 -3.64
CA VAL A 83 -11.11 -8.35 -2.56
C VAL A 83 -11.66 -7.89 -1.23
N MET A 84 -12.03 -6.61 -1.12
CA MET A 84 -12.51 -6.05 0.15
C MET A 84 -13.79 -6.74 0.64
N ALA A 85 -14.73 -7.01 -0.27
CA ALA A 85 -15.96 -7.73 0.05
C ALA A 85 -15.71 -9.17 0.52
N ALA A 86 -14.73 -9.87 -0.07
CA ALA A 86 -14.37 -11.23 0.32
C ALA A 86 -13.70 -11.29 1.70
N LEU A 87 -12.93 -10.26 2.06
CA LEU A 87 -12.21 -10.18 3.33
C LEU A 87 -13.09 -9.72 4.50
N ALA A 88 -14.13 -8.92 4.25
CA ALA A 88 -14.95 -8.30 5.29
C ALA A 88 -15.48 -9.26 6.39
N PRO A 89 -15.86 -10.53 6.09
CA PRO A 89 -16.30 -11.46 7.13
C PRO A 89 -15.22 -11.83 8.17
N ASP A 90 -13.95 -11.88 7.76
CA ASP A 90 -12.84 -12.35 8.61
C ASP A 90 -11.89 -11.23 9.04
N TYR A 91 -11.93 -10.09 8.35
CA TYR A 91 -10.99 -9.00 8.54
C TYR A 91 -11.71 -7.66 8.67
N ARG A 92 -12.10 -7.34 9.90
CA ARG A 92 -12.91 -6.15 10.24
C ARG A 92 -12.30 -4.79 9.90
N HIS A 93 -11.01 -4.74 9.53
CA HIS A 93 -10.30 -3.49 9.23
C HIS A 93 -10.39 -3.11 7.76
N VAL A 94 -11.02 -3.93 6.91
CA VAL A 94 -11.31 -3.54 5.53
C VAL A 94 -12.57 -2.68 5.47
N PRO A 95 -12.61 -1.61 4.66
CA PRO A 95 -13.83 -0.83 4.46
C PRO A 95 -14.95 -1.68 3.87
N ALA A 96 -16.16 -1.53 4.39
CA ALA A 96 -17.33 -2.19 3.82
C ALA A 96 -17.66 -1.62 2.43
N ILE A 97 -17.85 -2.49 1.43
CA ILE A 97 -18.30 -2.07 0.10
C ILE A 97 -19.81 -1.81 0.13
N LEU A 98 -20.21 -0.62 -0.29
CA LEU A 98 -21.59 -0.14 -0.31
C LEU A 98 -22.22 -0.23 -1.69
N ALA A 99 -21.45 -0.01 -2.76
CA ALA A 99 -21.91 -0.14 -4.14
C ALA A 99 -20.73 -0.41 -5.10
N ARG A 100 -21.01 -1.04 -6.25
CA ARG A 100 -20.04 -1.29 -7.34
C ARG A 100 -20.73 -1.10 -8.68
N CYS A 101 -20.09 -0.36 -9.59
CA CYS A 101 -20.61 -0.06 -10.92
C CYS A 101 -19.60 -0.45 -11.99
N ASP A 102 -20.01 -1.31 -12.90
CA ASP A 102 -19.30 -1.69 -14.12
C ASP A 102 -19.77 -0.91 -15.36
N ASP A 103 -20.92 -0.23 -15.28
CA ASP A 103 -21.47 0.55 -16.39
C ASP A 103 -20.78 1.93 -16.55
N PRO A 104 -19.99 2.14 -17.62
CA PRO A 104 -19.35 3.43 -17.85
C PRO A 104 -20.34 4.55 -18.22
N ALA A 105 -21.60 4.26 -18.55
CA ALA A 105 -22.59 5.31 -18.83
C ALA A 105 -22.93 6.17 -17.59
N VAL A 106 -22.68 5.63 -16.38
CA VAL A 106 -22.95 6.31 -15.11
C VAL A 106 -21.92 7.41 -14.85
N LEU A 107 -20.62 7.10 -14.79
CA LEU A 107 -19.56 8.08 -14.48
C LEU A 107 -18.37 8.08 -15.47
N GLY A 108 -18.46 7.35 -16.57
CA GLY A 108 -17.40 7.27 -17.59
C GLY A 108 -16.32 6.22 -17.30
N SER A 109 -16.42 5.48 -16.19
CA SER A 109 -15.57 4.34 -15.86
C SER A 109 -16.22 3.46 -14.81
N GLU A 110 -15.66 2.27 -14.60
CA GLU A 110 -15.95 1.46 -13.42
C GLU A 110 -15.60 2.23 -12.14
N PHE A 111 -16.36 1.99 -11.07
CA PHE A 111 -16.11 2.57 -9.75
C PHE A 111 -16.72 1.71 -8.66
N TYR A 112 -16.30 1.94 -7.42
CA TYR A 112 -17.01 1.45 -6.24
C TYR A 112 -17.18 2.55 -5.21
N VAL A 113 -18.13 2.35 -4.31
CA VAL A 113 -18.36 3.16 -3.12
C VAL A 113 -18.19 2.27 -1.90
N MET A 114 -17.45 2.75 -0.92
CA MET A 114 -17.18 2.07 0.34
C MET A 114 -17.49 2.98 1.53
N GLU A 115 -17.55 2.38 2.71
CA GLU A 115 -17.62 3.10 3.98
C GLU A 115 -16.44 4.07 4.14
N ARG A 116 -16.71 5.26 4.67
CA ARG A 116 -15.66 6.16 5.12
C ARG A 116 -15.18 5.72 6.51
N ILE A 117 -13.93 5.28 6.58
CA ILE A 117 -13.24 5.11 7.86
C ILE A 117 -12.66 6.47 8.27
N ALA A 118 -13.28 7.14 9.24
CA ALA A 118 -12.78 8.40 9.76
C ALA A 118 -11.68 8.12 10.79
N GLY A 119 -10.47 8.61 10.52
CA GLY A 119 -9.38 8.48 11.47
C GLY A 119 -8.08 9.15 11.04
N VAL A 120 -7.04 8.88 11.82
CA VAL A 120 -5.72 9.50 11.65
C VAL A 120 -4.84 8.59 10.80
N ILE A 121 -4.28 9.13 9.72
CA ILE A 121 -3.31 8.43 8.88
C ILE A 121 -1.93 8.99 9.17
N LEU A 122 -1.00 8.12 9.56
CA LEU A 122 0.38 8.53 9.84
C LEU A 122 1.12 8.84 8.55
N ARG A 123 1.65 10.06 8.47
CA ARG A 123 2.46 10.54 7.33
C ARG A 123 3.92 10.65 7.78
N ARG A 124 4.67 11.62 7.27
CA ARG A 124 6.12 11.74 7.50
C ARG A 124 6.53 11.82 8.98
N GLU A 125 5.74 12.52 9.78
CA GLU A 125 6.01 12.76 11.21
C GLU A 125 4.93 12.16 12.09
N LEU A 126 5.31 11.72 13.29
CA LEU A 126 4.37 11.27 14.30
C LEU A 126 3.69 12.51 14.90
N PRO A 127 2.36 12.66 14.79
CA PRO A 127 1.70 13.84 15.33
C PRO A 127 1.82 13.87 16.86
N ALA A 128 2.30 14.99 17.40
CA ALA A 128 2.44 15.18 18.85
C ALA A 128 1.08 15.13 19.56
N GLU A 129 0.00 15.42 18.83
CA GLU A 129 -1.39 15.34 19.29
C GLU A 129 -1.83 13.92 19.67
N LEU A 130 -1.14 12.89 19.18
CA LEU A 130 -1.39 11.50 19.60
C LEU A 130 -0.92 11.24 21.04
N LYS A 131 -0.07 12.10 21.61
CA LYS A 131 0.44 12.02 23.00
C LYS A 131 1.01 10.65 23.36
N LEU A 132 1.59 9.96 22.39
CA LEU A 132 2.27 8.68 22.62
C LEU A 132 3.66 8.95 23.21
N ASP A 133 3.94 8.34 24.36
CA ASP A 133 5.30 8.22 24.86
C ASP A 133 6.04 7.07 24.13
N ARG A 134 7.31 6.85 24.49
CA ARG A 134 8.13 5.80 23.87
C ARG A 134 7.49 4.41 23.95
N ALA A 135 6.83 4.09 25.07
CA ALA A 135 6.16 2.80 25.25
C ALA A 135 4.89 2.70 24.38
N GLY A 136 4.13 3.79 24.27
CA GLY A 136 2.97 3.91 23.38
C GLY A 136 3.34 3.77 21.91
N VAL A 137 4.44 4.39 21.47
CA VAL A 137 4.94 4.24 20.09
C VAL A 137 5.34 2.79 19.81
N ARG A 138 6.03 2.12 20.74
CA ARG A 138 6.33 0.69 20.60
C ARG A 138 5.05 -0.14 20.51
N LYS A 139 4.05 0.17 21.35
CA LYS A 139 2.76 -0.53 21.34
C LYS A 139 2.02 -0.34 20.02
N LEU A 140 2.12 0.85 19.42
CA LEU A 140 1.59 1.12 18.09
C LEU A 140 2.25 0.23 17.02
N CYS A 141 3.57 0.01 17.07
CA CYS A 141 4.25 -0.94 16.19
C CYS A 141 3.71 -2.37 16.37
N GLU A 142 3.55 -2.82 17.62
CA GLU A 142 2.96 -4.14 17.90
C GLU A 142 1.55 -4.26 17.31
N ARG A 143 0.70 -3.23 17.46
CA ARG A 143 -0.65 -3.20 16.92
C ARG A 143 -0.67 -3.21 15.39
N PHE A 144 0.23 -2.46 14.77
CA PHE A 144 0.44 -2.47 13.32
C PHE A 144 0.79 -3.89 12.82
N VAL A 145 1.76 -4.56 13.46
CA VAL A 145 2.12 -5.93 13.08
C VAL A 145 1.01 -6.93 13.41
N ASP A 146 0.29 -6.76 14.54
CA ASP A 146 -0.84 -7.61 14.90
C ASP A 146 -1.93 -7.61 13.81
N ARG A 147 -2.24 -6.44 13.21
CA ARG A 147 -3.23 -6.35 12.13
C ARG A 147 -2.75 -7.05 10.85
N LEU A 148 -1.46 -6.94 10.51
CA LEU A 148 -0.88 -7.69 9.39
C LEU A 148 -0.92 -9.21 9.63
N ILE A 149 -0.66 -9.64 10.87
CA ILE A 149 -0.76 -11.05 11.26
C ILE A 149 -2.20 -11.56 11.13
N GLU A 150 -3.19 -10.78 11.57
CA GLU A 150 -4.61 -11.11 11.40
C GLU A 150 -4.96 -11.29 9.92
N LEU A 151 -4.51 -10.39 9.05
CA LEU A 151 -4.71 -10.51 7.60
C LEU A 151 -4.10 -11.81 7.06
N HIS A 152 -2.86 -12.10 7.45
CA HIS A 152 -2.15 -13.29 7.01
C HIS A 152 -2.73 -14.59 7.58
N ALA A 153 -3.57 -14.53 8.60
CA ALA A 153 -4.21 -15.69 9.23
C ALA A 153 -5.56 -16.06 8.60
N ILE A 154 -6.10 -15.25 7.69
CA ILE A 154 -7.34 -15.54 6.95
C ILE A 154 -7.18 -16.86 6.18
N ASP A 155 -8.21 -17.70 6.24
CA ASP A 155 -8.23 -18.99 5.54
C ASP A 155 -8.24 -18.80 4.02
N ALA A 156 -7.08 -19.03 3.41
CA ALA A 156 -6.88 -18.90 1.97
C ALA A 156 -7.59 -19.99 1.14
N SER A 157 -8.12 -21.04 1.78
CA SER A 157 -8.83 -22.13 1.10
C SER A 157 -10.29 -21.80 0.76
N ARG A 158 -10.87 -20.77 1.40
CA ARG A 158 -12.22 -20.28 1.08
C ARG A 158 -12.30 -19.91 -0.42
N PRO A 159 -13.30 -20.38 -1.18
CA PRO A 159 -13.35 -20.17 -2.64
C PRO A 159 -13.17 -18.72 -3.11
N GLU A 160 -13.81 -17.78 -2.42
CA GLU A 160 -13.75 -16.34 -2.67
C GLU A 160 -12.37 -15.72 -2.39
N ILE A 161 -11.61 -16.30 -1.46
CA ILE A 161 -10.24 -15.90 -1.15
C ILE A 161 -9.24 -16.60 -2.09
N ALA A 162 -9.45 -17.89 -2.35
CA ALA A 162 -8.63 -18.70 -3.27
C ALA A 162 -8.60 -18.08 -4.68
N ALA A 163 -9.73 -17.49 -5.12
CA ALA A 163 -9.85 -16.80 -6.40
C ALA A 163 -8.97 -15.53 -6.53
N LEU A 164 -8.42 -15.00 -5.43
CA LEU A 164 -7.58 -13.79 -5.44
C LEU A 164 -6.16 -14.04 -5.95
N GLY A 165 -5.72 -15.30 -5.99
CA GLY A 165 -4.35 -15.69 -6.29
C GLY A 165 -4.25 -16.75 -7.39
N LYS A 166 -3.01 -17.13 -7.70
CA LYS A 166 -2.68 -18.17 -8.69
C LYS A 166 -2.03 -19.41 -8.06
N GLY A 167 -2.21 -19.60 -6.74
CA GLY A 167 -1.54 -20.65 -5.98
C GLY A 167 -0.02 -20.47 -5.87
N GLU A 168 0.69 -21.60 -5.70
CA GLU A 168 2.14 -21.72 -5.51
C GLU A 168 2.97 -21.01 -6.60
N GLY A 169 4.22 -20.68 -6.29
CA GLY A 169 5.15 -20.02 -7.20
C GLY A 169 4.96 -18.50 -7.30
N TYR A 170 4.29 -17.90 -6.31
CA TYR A 170 4.19 -16.46 -6.12
C TYR A 170 5.58 -15.80 -6.11
N VAL A 171 6.53 -16.35 -5.33
CA VAL A 171 7.87 -15.75 -5.19
C VAL A 171 8.58 -15.64 -6.54
N ALA A 172 8.56 -16.73 -7.33
CA ALA A 172 9.18 -16.76 -8.65
C ALA A 172 8.50 -15.79 -9.63
N ARG A 173 7.15 -15.75 -9.64
CA ARG A 173 6.40 -14.82 -10.48
C ARG A 173 6.70 -13.36 -10.15
N GLN A 174 6.79 -13.03 -8.86
CA GLN A 174 7.14 -11.68 -8.44
C GLN A 174 8.54 -11.30 -8.90
N LEU A 175 9.53 -12.15 -8.67
CA LEU A 175 10.91 -11.86 -9.07
C LEU A 175 11.03 -11.65 -10.58
N SER A 176 10.47 -12.56 -11.38
CA SER A 176 10.42 -12.42 -12.84
C SER A 176 9.71 -11.13 -13.28
N GLY A 177 8.52 -10.86 -12.73
CA GLY A 177 7.70 -9.72 -13.13
C GLY A 177 8.28 -8.36 -12.72
N TRP A 178 8.96 -8.28 -11.58
CA TRP A 178 9.69 -7.06 -11.17
C TRP A 178 11.00 -6.89 -11.95
N GLY A 179 11.70 -7.97 -12.29
CA GLY A 179 12.86 -7.92 -13.18
C GLY A 179 12.51 -7.45 -14.60
N GLU A 180 11.38 -7.89 -15.16
CA GLU A 180 10.90 -7.39 -16.45
C GLU A 180 10.52 -5.90 -16.38
N ARG A 181 9.81 -5.50 -15.31
CA ARG A 181 9.46 -4.09 -15.08
C ARG A 181 10.69 -3.20 -14.95
N TRP A 182 11.74 -3.66 -14.26
CA TRP A 182 13.02 -2.96 -14.18
C TRP A 182 13.60 -2.69 -15.57
N ARG A 183 13.76 -3.74 -16.39
CA ARG A 183 14.32 -3.62 -17.75
C ARG A 183 13.52 -2.66 -18.64
N LYS A 184 12.19 -2.69 -18.55
CA LYS A 184 11.31 -1.77 -19.29
C LYS A 184 11.35 -0.33 -18.76
N ALA A 185 11.76 -0.12 -17.52
CA ALA A 185 11.77 1.18 -16.86
C ALA A 185 13.10 1.94 -17.01
N LEU A 186 14.14 1.32 -17.57
CA LEU A 186 15.46 1.94 -17.73
C LEU A 186 15.37 3.25 -18.55
N THR A 187 16.15 4.25 -18.13
CA THR A 187 16.42 5.50 -18.85
C THR A 187 17.92 5.68 -19.04
N ASP A 188 18.33 6.57 -19.92
CA ASP A 188 19.75 6.89 -20.10
C ASP A 188 20.39 7.30 -18.76
N GLY A 189 21.58 6.74 -18.46
CA GLY A 189 22.29 6.98 -17.20
C GLY A 189 21.76 6.24 -15.97
N THR A 190 20.79 5.32 -16.12
CA THR A 190 20.34 4.46 -15.02
C THR A 190 21.48 3.53 -14.59
N ASN A 191 21.80 3.50 -13.29
CA ASN A 191 22.79 2.57 -12.75
C ASN A 191 22.27 1.13 -12.91
N PRO A 192 23.01 0.21 -13.56
CA PRO A 192 22.61 -1.18 -13.64
C PRO A 192 22.32 -1.78 -12.27
N CYS A 193 21.37 -2.71 -12.19
CA CYS A 193 21.03 -3.47 -10.97
C CYS A 193 20.88 -4.96 -11.27
N ASP A 194 21.48 -5.43 -12.37
CA ASP A 194 21.42 -6.85 -12.77
C ASP A 194 22.15 -7.77 -11.78
N ASP A 195 23.13 -7.25 -11.05
CA ASP A 195 23.82 -7.95 -9.97
C ASP A 195 22.89 -8.23 -8.78
N VAL A 196 22.06 -7.26 -8.40
CA VAL A 196 21.03 -7.44 -7.35
C VAL A 196 19.98 -8.45 -7.80
N LEU A 197 19.52 -8.36 -9.04
CA LEU A 197 18.59 -9.34 -9.63
C LEU A 197 19.20 -10.75 -9.65
N ALA A 198 20.45 -10.90 -10.07
CA ALA A 198 21.13 -12.18 -10.09
C ALA A 198 21.32 -12.75 -8.68
N TRP A 199 21.59 -11.89 -7.69
CA TRP A 199 21.65 -12.33 -6.29
C TRP A 199 20.28 -12.81 -5.80
N LEU A 200 19.20 -12.07 -6.08
CA LEU A 200 17.83 -12.46 -5.74
C LEU A 200 17.45 -13.81 -6.36
N GLU A 201 17.78 -14.05 -7.62
CA GLU A 201 17.50 -15.34 -8.28
C GLU A 201 18.25 -16.50 -7.62
N ARG A 202 19.52 -16.31 -7.25
CA ARG A 202 20.34 -17.33 -6.57
C ARG A 202 19.87 -17.63 -5.15
N HIS A 203 19.35 -16.63 -4.43
CA HIS A 203 18.96 -16.75 -3.02
C HIS A 203 17.44 -16.88 -2.82
N ARG A 204 16.70 -17.06 -3.91
CA ARG A 204 15.25 -17.23 -3.87
C ARG A 204 14.89 -18.45 -2.99
N PRO A 205 13.96 -18.30 -2.04
CA PRO A 205 13.39 -19.44 -1.32
C PRO A 205 12.85 -20.50 -2.28
N ALA A 206 13.00 -21.78 -1.93
CA ALA A 206 12.54 -22.89 -2.76
C ALA A 206 11.02 -22.83 -3.01
N GLY A 207 10.25 -22.31 -2.05
CA GLY A 207 8.83 -22.05 -2.13
C GLY A 207 8.40 -20.98 -1.12
N GLU A 208 7.11 -20.67 -1.13
CA GLU A 208 6.50 -19.77 -0.16
C GLU A 208 6.57 -20.35 1.26
N ARG A 209 6.75 -19.50 2.29
CA ARG A 209 6.60 -19.96 3.68
C ARG A 209 5.19 -20.43 4.00
N ARG A 210 4.22 -19.79 3.38
CA ARG A 210 2.79 -20.08 3.39
C ARG A 210 2.15 -19.31 2.24
N ILE A 211 1.03 -19.78 1.72
CA ILE A 211 0.15 -18.98 0.87
C ILE A 211 -0.95 -18.40 1.76
N CYS A 212 -0.97 -17.09 1.92
CA CYS A 212 -2.06 -16.38 2.62
C CYS A 212 -2.45 -15.11 1.87
N VAL A 213 -3.52 -14.47 2.32
CA VAL A 213 -3.83 -13.11 1.88
C VAL A 213 -2.67 -12.21 2.25
N ILE A 214 -2.22 -11.41 1.28
CA ILE A 214 -1.20 -10.38 1.46
C ILE A 214 -1.72 -9.08 0.86
N HIS A 215 -1.40 -7.97 1.50
CA HIS A 215 -1.77 -6.63 1.05
C HIS A 215 -0.88 -6.14 -0.09
N ASN A 216 0.41 -6.48 -0.04
CA ASN A 216 1.51 -5.99 -0.89
C ASN A 216 1.79 -4.48 -0.82
N ASP A 217 1.10 -3.73 0.01
CA ASP A 217 1.40 -2.31 0.28
C ASP A 217 1.02 -1.97 1.73
N TYR A 218 1.32 -2.88 2.67
CA TYR A 218 0.95 -2.71 4.07
C TYR A 218 1.92 -1.76 4.76
N ARG A 219 1.51 -0.50 4.97
CA ARG A 219 2.41 0.56 5.42
C ARG A 219 1.59 1.64 6.13
N PHE A 220 2.19 2.39 7.07
CA PHE A 220 1.46 3.28 7.98
C PHE A 220 0.52 4.32 7.33
N ASP A 221 0.82 4.77 6.12
CA ASP A 221 -0.03 5.72 5.39
C ASP A 221 -1.22 5.06 4.65
N ASN A 222 -1.34 3.74 4.76
CA ASN A 222 -2.51 2.94 4.39
C ASN A 222 -3.23 2.38 5.62
N VAL A 223 -2.85 2.80 6.83
CA VAL A 223 -3.48 2.39 8.09
C VAL A 223 -4.14 3.58 8.76
N VAL A 224 -5.36 3.37 9.27
CA VAL A 224 -6.18 4.38 9.91
C VAL A 224 -6.24 4.11 11.41
N LEU A 225 -5.79 5.08 12.21
CA LEU A 225 -5.88 5.04 13.67
C LEU A 225 -7.19 5.70 14.14
N ASP A 226 -7.74 5.20 15.24
CA ASP A 226 -8.87 5.83 15.92
C ASP A 226 -8.43 7.20 16.50
N PRO A 227 -9.12 8.31 16.18
CA PRO A 227 -8.84 9.61 16.78
C PRO A 227 -8.97 9.65 18.31
N ALA A 228 -9.80 8.78 18.89
CA ALA A 228 -10.03 8.70 20.33
C ALA A 228 -9.05 7.74 21.03
N ASP A 229 -8.51 6.75 20.32
CA ASP A 229 -7.50 5.81 20.81
C ASP A 229 -6.43 5.54 19.74
N PRO A 230 -5.28 6.24 19.78
CA PRO A 230 -4.25 6.11 18.75
C PRO A 230 -3.58 4.72 18.68
N LEU A 231 -3.84 3.83 19.65
CA LEU A 231 -3.38 2.44 19.61
C LEU A 231 -4.40 1.49 18.96
N SER A 232 -5.61 1.99 18.68
CA SER A 232 -6.64 1.27 17.94
C SER A 232 -6.49 1.56 16.44
N ILE A 233 -6.17 0.52 15.68
CA ILE A 233 -6.23 0.57 14.21
C ILE A 233 -7.63 0.17 13.80
N VAL A 234 -8.32 1.08 13.11
CA VAL A 234 -9.73 0.95 12.71
C VAL A 234 -9.89 0.73 11.20
N GLY A 235 -8.82 0.85 10.43
CA GLY A 235 -8.89 0.66 8.98
C GLY A 235 -7.54 0.33 8.34
N VAL A 236 -7.61 -0.45 7.27
CA VAL A 236 -6.53 -0.71 6.31
C VAL A 236 -7.06 -0.40 4.92
N LEU A 237 -6.34 0.43 4.18
CA LEU A 237 -6.76 1.02 2.92
C LEU A 237 -5.88 0.54 1.75
N ASP A 238 -6.33 0.83 0.53
CA ASP A 238 -5.58 0.61 -0.72
C ASP A 238 -5.28 -0.87 -1.03
N TRP A 239 -6.35 -1.62 -1.32
CA TRP A 239 -6.31 -3.06 -1.56
C TRP A 239 -6.03 -3.41 -3.03
N GLU A 240 -5.66 -2.44 -3.86
CA GLU A 240 -5.44 -2.63 -5.31
C GLU A 240 -4.37 -3.70 -5.59
N MET A 241 -3.39 -3.84 -4.71
CA MET A 241 -2.29 -4.80 -4.84
C MET A 241 -2.50 -6.14 -4.12
N ALA A 242 -3.59 -6.29 -3.37
CA ALA A 242 -3.79 -7.45 -2.52
C ALA A 242 -4.01 -8.73 -3.34
N THR A 243 -3.49 -9.87 -2.89
CA THR A 243 -3.56 -11.17 -3.57
C THR A 243 -3.23 -12.31 -2.58
N LEU A 244 -3.02 -13.53 -3.08
CA LEU A 244 -2.41 -14.61 -2.30
C LEU A 244 -0.93 -14.76 -2.62
N GLY A 245 -0.09 -14.88 -1.58
CA GLY A 245 1.34 -15.07 -1.73
C GLY A 245 2.07 -15.33 -0.42
N ASP A 246 3.41 -15.19 -0.47
CA ASP A 246 4.27 -15.39 0.70
C ASP A 246 4.13 -14.22 1.68
N PRO A 247 3.74 -14.44 2.95
CA PRO A 247 3.63 -13.38 3.95
C PRO A 247 4.93 -12.61 4.19
N LEU A 248 6.09 -13.24 4.02
CA LEU A 248 7.38 -12.58 4.23
C LEU A 248 7.72 -11.63 3.08
N MET A 249 7.15 -11.82 1.88
CA MET A 249 7.27 -10.84 0.80
C MET A 249 6.44 -9.58 1.10
N ASP A 250 5.30 -9.73 1.78
CA ASP A 250 4.49 -8.59 2.22
C ASP A 250 5.22 -7.82 3.33
N LEU A 251 5.70 -8.54 4.35
CA LEU A 251 6.50 -7.94 5.44
C LEU A 251 7.77 -7.27 4.91
N GLY A 252 8.51 -7.91 4.00
CA GLY A 252 9.68 -7.31 3.35
C GLY A 252 9.33 -6.05 2.55
N GLY A 253 8.16 -6.04 1.90
CA GLY A 253 7.60 -4.86 1.25
C GLY A 253 7.33 -3.72 2.22
N SER A 254 6.69 -4.00 3.37
CA SER A 254 6.48 -3.01 4.44
C SER A 254 7.79 -2.42 4.95
N LEU A 255 8.79 -3.28 5.20
CA LEU A 255 10.08 -2.88 5.76
C LEU A 255 10.94 -2.07 4.78
N ALA A 256 10.70 -2.18 3.47
CA ALA A 256 11.36 -1.33 2.47
C ALA A 256 11.02 0.17 2.64
N TYR A 257 9.88 0.49 3.27
CA TYR A 257 9.49 1.86 3.62
C TYR A 257 9.85 2.23 5.07
N TRP A 258 10.40 1.30 5.85
CA TRP A 258 10.71 1.48 7.26
C TRP A 258 12.10 2.11 7.44
N ALA A 259 12.14 3.45 7.43
CA ALA A 259 13.33 4.21 7.78
C ALA A 259 13.59 4.10 9.29
N GLN A 260 14.60 3.33 9.68
CA GLN A 260 15.01 3.18 11.08
C GLN A 260 15.79 4.42 11.54
N ALA A 261 15.76 4.74 12.83
CA ALA A 261 16.41 5.94 13.38
C ALA A 261 17.93 6.00 13.17
N ASP A 262 18.59 4.84 13.07
CA ASP A 262 20.02 4.67 12.86
C ASP A 262 20.40 4.36 11.40
N ASP A 263 19.44 4.40 10.47
CA ASP A 263 19.74 4.36 9.04
C ASP A 263 20.52 5.62 8.63
N ASP A 264 21.27 5.52 7.52
CA ASP A 264 22.01 6.67 7.02
C ASP A 264 21.07 7.86 6.71
N PRO A 265 21.55 9.11 6.85
CA PRO A 265 20.71 10.30 6.70
C PRO A 265 19.95 10.39 5.37
N ALA A 266 20.49 9.81 4.29
CA ALA A 266 19.84 9.82 3.00
C ALA A 266 18.58 8.93 2.99
N PHE A 267 18.60 7.76 3.63
CA PHE A 267 17.39 6.94 3.77
C PHE A 267 16.32 7.63 4.62
N VAL A 268 16.73 8.15 5.79
CA VAL A 268 15.82 8.83 6.72
C VAL A 268 15.19 10.06 6.06
N ALA A 269 15.92 10.79 5.22
CA ALA A 269 15.40 11.94 4.49
C ALA A 269 14.26 11.58 3.51
N MET A 270 14.30 10.39 2.91
CA MET A 270 13.30 9.88 1.96
C MET A 270 12.04 9.29 2.63
N ARG A 271 12.01 9.21 3.97
CA ARG A 271 10.89 8.62 4.71
C ARG A 271 9.56 9.26 4.31
N ARG A 272 8.53 8.42 4.23
CA ARG A 272 7.14 8.83 4.03
C ARG A 272 6.26 8.59 5.26
N GLN A 273 6.86 7.96 6.28
CA GLN A 273 6.23 7.47 7.49
C GLN A 273 7.12 7.80 8.69
N PRO A 274 6.58 7.85 9.91
CA PRO A 274 7.34 8.32 11.06
C PRO A 274 8.14 7.20 11.72
N THR A 275 8.60 6.22 10.94
CA THR A 275 9.24 4.97 11.40
C THR A 275 10.62 5.17 12.04
N HIS A 276 11.17 6.38 11.90
CA HIS A 276 12.38 6.84 12.58
C HIS A 276 12.15 7.45 13.97
N ALA A 277 10.90 7.67 14.39
CA ALA A 277 10.58 8.34 15.64
C ALA A 277 11.03 7.52 16.87
N ASP A 278 11.32 8.19 17.98
CA ASP A 278 11.68 7.51 19.23
C ASP A 278 10.57 6.54 19.68
N GLY A 279 10.98 5.33 20.09
CA GLY A 279 10.08 4.23 20.44
C GLY A 279 9.61 3.34 19.29
N MET A 280 9.82 3.73 18.02
CA MET A 280 9.55 2.83 16.89
C MET A 280 10.43 1.57 16.97
N MET A 281 9.86 0.41 16.65
CA MET A 281 10.62 -0.84 16.58
C MET A 281 11.63 -0.79 15.44
N THR A 282 12.79 -1.41 15.66
CA THR A 282 13.74 -1.69 14.58
C THR A 282 13.15 -2.72 13.62
N ARG A 283 13.65 -2.77 12.36
CA ARG A 283 13.18 -3.78 11.40
C ARG A 283 13.41 -5.20 11.94
N ARG A 284 14.52 -5.43 12.64
CA ARG A 284 14.82 -6.72 13.28
C ARG A 284 13.77 -7.08 14.32
N GLU A 285 13.43 -6.17 15.22
CA GLU A 285 12.38 -6.43 16.22
C GLU A 285 11.02 -6.70 15.57
N LEU A 286 10.67 -6.02 14.47
CA LEU A 286 9.44 -6.30 13.72
C LEU A 286 9.44 -7.72 13.13
N ILE A 287 10.55 -8.14 12.53
CA ILE A 287 10.72 -9.49 11.97
C ILE A 287 10.62 -10.54 13.09
N GLU A 288 11.33 -10.34 14.21
CA GLU A 288 11.31 -11.25 15.36
C GLU A 288 9.92 -11.35 15.99
N TYR A 289 9.24 -10.21 16.19
CA TYR A 289 7.88 -10.18 16.72
C TYR A 289 6.91 -10.89 15.78
N TYR A 290 6.99 -10.62 14.48
CA TYR A 290 6.17 -11.28 13.48
C TYR A 290 6.40 -12.80 13.45
N GLY A 291 7.67 -13.24 13.42
CA GLY A 291 8.04 -14.66 13.45
C GLY A 291 7.54 -15.37 14.71
N ALA A 292 7.75 -14.78 15.89
CA ALA A 292 7.30 -15.33 17.15
C ALA A 292 5.77 -15.47 17.24
N ARG A 293 5.02 -14.51 16.70
CA ARG A 293 3.55 -14.51 16.74
C ARG A 293 2.89 -15.40 15.70
N THR A 294 3.55 -15.63 14.57
CA THR A 294 3.03 -16.48 13.49
C THR A 294 3.54 -17.92 13.53
N GLY A 295 4.65 -18.16 14.23
CA GLY A 295 5.37 -19.44 14.20
C GLY A 295 6.08 -19.71 12.87
N LEU A 296 6.15 -18.73 11.96
CA LEU A 296 6.81 -18.89 10.67
C LEU A 296 8.33 -18.84 10.82
N ASP A 297 9.01 -19.66 10.04
CA ASP A 297 10.46 -19.57 9.87
C ASP A 297 10.83 -18.27 9.15
N ILE A 298 11.46 -17.35 9.90
CA ILE A 298 11.99 -16.07 9.41
C ILE A 298 13.43 -16.18 8.91
N GLY A 299 13.99 -17.39 8.83
CA GLY A 299 15.31 -17.64 8.29
C GLY A 299 15.47 -17.14 6.85
N GLY A 300 16.66 -16.63 6.53
CA GLY A 300 16.96 -16.08 5.20
C GLY A 300 16.24 -14.76 4.89
N PHE A 301 15.82 -14.00 5.92
CA PHE A 301 15.01 -12.79 5.72
C PHE A 301 15.63 -11.74 4.79
N VAL A 302 16.97 -11.73 4.69
CA VAL A 302 17.74 -10.88 3.78
C VAL A 302 17.19 -10.92 2.35
N PHE A 303 16.74 -12.09 1.85
CA PHE A 303 16.10 -12.17 0.54
C PHE A 303 14.88 -11.25 0.43
N TYR A 304 13.99 -11.30 1.42
CA TYR A 304 12.74 -10.51 1.42
C TYR A 304 13.02 -9.01 1.61
N GLU A 305 14.02 -8.64 2.41
CA GLU A 305 14.46 -7.24 2.55
C GLU A 305 15.02 -6.69 1.23
N VAL A 306 15.95 -7.41 0.61
CA VAL A 306 16.53 -7.01 -0.70
C VAL A 306 15.45 -6.96 -1.76
N PHE A 307 14.53 -7.93 -1.79
CA PHE A 307 13.41 -7.93 -2.74
C PHE A 307 12.50 -6.72 -2.52
N GLY A 308 12.16 -6.38 -1.26
CA GLY A 308 11.35 -5.22 -0.93
C GLY A 308 11.99 -3.91 -1.40
N LEU A 309 13.28 -3.72 -1.13
CA LEU A 309 14.06 -2.56 -1.59
C LEU A 309 14.16 -2.51 -3.11
N PHE A 310 14.43 -3.64 -3.77
CA PHE A 310 14.47 -3.74 -5.23
C PHE A 310 13.12 -3.38 -5.84
N ARG A 311 12.01 -3.90 -5.30
CA ARG A 311 10.66 -3.56 -5.72
C ARG A 311 10.40 -2.05 -5.60
N LEU A 312 10.72 -1.44 -4.46
CA LEU A 312 10.56 0.00 -4.24
C LEU A 312 11.39 0.81 -5.25
N MET A 313 12.62 0.38 -5.53
CA MET A 313 13.49 0.97 -6.54
C MET A 313 12.86 0.92 -7.94
N VAL A 314 12.31 -0.24 -8.34
CA VAL A 314 11.64 -0.38 -9.64
C VAL A 314 10.42 0.52 -9.74
N ILE A 315 9.60 0.64 -8.69
CA ILE A 315 8.46 1.57 -8.65
C ILE A 315 8.94 3.01 -8.86
N ALA A 316 9.97 3.43 -8.12
CA ALA A 316 10.56 4.76 -8.28
C ALA A 316 11.08 5.00 -9.70
N GLN A 317 11.74 4.02 -10.30
CA GLN A 317 12.26 4.09 -11.67
C GLN A 317 11.14 4.18 -12.72
N GLN A 318 10.03 3.45 -12.54
CA GLN A 318 8.87 3.55 -13.43
C GLN A 318 8.26 4.96 -13.41
N ILE A 319 8.17 5.58 -12.22
CA ILE A 319 7.69 6.96 -12.09
C ILE A 319 8.70 7.93 -12.71
N TYR A 320 9.99 7.77 -12.44
CA TYR A 320 11.05 8.59 -13.00
C TYR A 320 11.07 8.54 -14.54
N ARG A 321 10.93 7.35 -15.13
CA ARG A 321 10.84 7.18 -16.59
C ARG A 321 9.67 7.96 -17.18
N ARG A 322 8.49 7.95 -16.55
CA ARG A 322 7.34 8.75 -17.02
C ARG A 322 7.66 10.24 -17.01
N PHE A 323 8.38 10.72 -15.99
CA PHE A 323 8.82 12.12 -15.92
C PHE A 323 9.82 12.45 -17.03
N VAL A 324 10.86 11.62 -17.22
CA VAL A 324 11.88 11.81 -18.26
C VAL A 324 11.27 11.81 -19.67
N LEU A 325 10.26 10.98 -19.91
CA LEU A 325 9.54 10.93 -21.20
C LEU A 325 8.50 12.05 -21.37
N GLY A 326 8.34 12.96 -20.40
CA GLY A 326 7.35 14.04 -20.46
C GLY A 326 5.90 13.58 -20.32
N HIS A 327 5.64 12.33 -19.91
CA HIS A 327 4.28 11.82 -19.65
C HIS A 327 3.66 12.37 -18.36
N THR A 328 4.45 13.07 -17.54
CA THR A 328 4.01 13.79 -16.35
C THR A 328 4.90 14.99 -16.12
N THR A 329 4.32 16.10 -15.65
CA THR A 329 5.01 17.37 -15.37
C THR A 329 5.28 17.60 -13.89
N ASN A 330 5.03 16.61 -13.03
CA ASN A 330 5.22 16.76 -11.58
C ASN A 330 6.70 16.86 -11.23
N ALA A 331 7.13 18.06 -10.82
CA ALA A 331 8.52 18.37 -10.47
C ALA A 331 9.08 17.50 -9.32
N GLN A 332 8.23 16.95 -8.46
CA GLN A 332 8.66 16.03 -7.39
C GLN A 332 9.29 14.74 -7.93
N PHE A 333 8.98 14.36 -9.17
CA PHE A 333 9.50 13.15 -9.78
C PHE A 333 10.89 13.32 -10.38
N ALA A 334 11.38 14.55 -10.56
CA ALA A 334 12.73 14.83 -11.08
C ALA A 334 13.84 14.23 -10.20
N GLY A 335 13.63 14.21 -8.88
CA GLY A 335 14.60 13.67 -7.92
C GLY A 335 14.63 12.13 -7.84
N LEU A 336 13.69 11.43 -8.46
CA LEU A 336 13.56 9.98 -8.30
C LEU A 336 14.72 9.19 -8.91
N GLY A 337 15.43 9.72 -9.92
CA GLY A 337 16.64 9.08 -10.43
C GLY A 337 17.74 8.92 -9.37
N ALA A 338 17.87 9.89 -8.46
CA ALA A 338 18.81 9.80 -7.34
C ALA A 338 18.34 8.79 -6.28
N VAL A 339 17.03 8.74 -6.03
CA VAL A 339 16.40 7.74 -5.13
C VAL A 339 16.65 6.32 -5.66
N VAL A 340 16.48 6.10 -6.96
CA VAL A 340 16.71 4.80 -7.60
C VAL A 340 18.16 4.36 -7.42
N ARG A 341 19.12 5.24 -7.69
CA ARG A 341 20.55 4.94 -7.49
C ARG A 341 20.84 4.55 -6.05
N TYR A 342 20.36 5.34 -5.09
CA TYR A 342 20.55 5.08 -3.67
C TYR A 342 19.96 3.72 -3.26
N LEU A 343 18.74 3.39 -3.69
CA LEU A 343 18.10 2.12 -3.32
C LEU A 343 18.85 0.92 -3.90
N GLY A 344 19.40 1.03 -5.11
CA GLY A 344 20.27 0.00 -5.68
C GLY A 344 21.55 -0.20 -4.88
N GLU A 345 22.21 0.87 -4.44
CA GLU A 345 23.37 0.80 -3.55
C GLU A 345 23.01 0.22 -2.18
N ARG A 346 21.83 0.56 -1.63
CA ARG A 346 21.35 0.00 -0.37
C ARG A 346 21.13 -1.51 -0.49
N CYS A 347 20.54 -2.00 -1.58
CA CYS A 347 20.43 -3.44 -1.84
C CYS A 347 21.80 -4.13 -1.77
N ARG A 348 22.82 -3.55 -2.43
CA ARG A 348 24.19 -4.11 -2.41
C ARG A 348 24.79 -4.12 -1.01
N ARG A 349 24.63 -3.05 -0.22
CA ARG A 349 25.10 -3.02 1.17
C ARG A 349 24.46 -4.10 2.03
N VAL A 350 23.15 -4.34 1.87
CA VAL A 350 22.44 -5.42 2.58
C VAL A 350 22.97 -6.79 2.15
N ILE A 351 23.19 -7.00 0.85
CA ILE A 351 23.78 -8.24 0.30
C ILE A 351 25.20 -8.49 0.84
N GLU A 352 26.03 -7.46 0.87
CA GLU A 352 27.41 -7.53 1.37
C GLU A 352 27.44 -7.86 2.86
N ALA A 353 26.62 -7.18 3.67
CA ALA A 353 26.52 -7.42 5.10
C ALA A 353 26.06 -8.86 5.44
N ALA A 354 25.29 -9.49 4.55
CA ALA A 354 24.86 -10.87 4.69
C ALA A 354 25.91 -11.91 4.27
N GLY A 355 27.13 -11.49 3.94
CA GLY A 355 28.24 -12.39 3.61
C GLY A 355 28.50 -12.59 2.10
N GLY A 356 27.88 -11.76 1.23
CA GLY A 356 28.26 -11.51 -0.17
C GLY A 356 28.46 -12.73 -1.09
N ALA A 357 27.50 -12.95 -2.01
CA ALA A 357 27.61 -13.66 -3.30
C ALA A 357 28.72 -14.74 -3.45
N ARG A 358 28.76 -15.74 -2.58
CA ARG A 358 29.51 -16.98 -2.83
C ARG A 358 28.60 -18.07 -3.35
#